data_AF-A0A0B5IKZ7-F1
#
_entry.id   AF-A0A0B5IKZ7-F1
#
_cell.length_a   1.000
_cell.length_b   1.000
_cell.length_c   1.000
_cell.angle_alpha   90.00
_cell.angle_beta   90.00
_cell.angle_gamma   90.00
#
_symmetry.space_group_name_H-M   'P 1'
#
loop_
_entity.id
_entity.type
_entity.pdbx_description
1 polymer ?
#
loop_
_entity_poly.entity_id
_entity_poly.type
_entity_poly.pdbx_seq_one_letter_code
_entity_poly.pdbx_strand_id
1 'polypeptide(L)'
;MTIATTYRYDPAPGSEYPFSISDIARQAVKVLGDDWHAESGYWGVTGEITAPDGAHFLVAVDHEGDLYVHANDRTEPTFLLEYFDCTSALDGLDEVTMRVAAVILDIA
;
A
#
# COMPACT_ATOMS: atom_id res chain seq x y z
N MET A 1 27.01 19.90 -7.00
CA MET A 1 26.39 18.56 -7.00
C MET A 1 25.41 18.56 -5.84
N THR A 2 24.13 18.78 -6.11
CA THR A 2 23.09 18.96 -5.08
C THR A 2 22.35 17.64 -4.96
N ILE A 3 22.40 17.05 -3.77
CA ILE A 3 21.68 15.83 -3.41
C ILE A 3 20.20 16.20 -3.35
N ALA A 4 19.39 15.67 -4.27
CA ALA A 4 17.94 15.81 -4.19
C ALA A 4 17.44 14.89 -3.07
N THR A 5 17.20 15.45 -1.89
CA THR A 5 16.42 14.78 -0.86
C THR A 5 15.01 14.58 -1.39
N THR A 6 14.67 13.34 -1.74
CA THR A 6 13.31 12.93 -2.07
C THR A 6 12.43 13.15 -0.84
N TYR A 7 11.72 14.28 -0.79
CA TYR A 7 10.70 14.53 0.22
C TYR A 7 9.58 13.50 0.00
N ARG A 8 9.47 12.52 0.90
CA ARG A 8 8.33 11.59 0.92
C ARG A 8 7.10 12.43 1.28
N TYR A 9 6.11 12.46 0.39
CA TYR A 9 4.83 13.12 0.62
C TYR A 9 4.14 12.50 1.86
N ASP A 10 3.59 13.37 2.70
CA ASP A 10 2.89 13.03 3.94
C ASP A 10 1.60 13.88 4.03
N PRO A 11 0.42 13.34 3.68
CA PRO A 11 -0.82 14.12 3.65
C PRO A 11 -1.36 14.40 5.04
N ALA A 12 -2.02 15.56 5.18
CA ALA A 12 -2.80 15.87 6.37
C ALA A 12 -4.16 15.12 6.34
N PRO A 13 -4.61 14.56 7.47
CA PRO A 13 -5.90 13.91 7.57
C PRO A 13 -7.15 14.73 7.20
N GLY A 14 -8.05 14.13 6.41
CA GLY A 14 -9.43 14.60 6.20
C GLY A 14 -10.35 14.28 7.39
N SER A 15 -11.59 14.78 7.36
CA SER A 15 -12.52 14.70 8.52
C SER A 15 -13.22 13.34 8.71
N GLU A 16 -13.23 12.48 7.70
CA GLU A 16 -13.89 11.17 7.74
C GLU A 16 -12.91 10.04 7.42
N TYR A 17 -12.11 10.22 6.36
CA TYR A 17 -11.00 9.33 6.01
C TYR A 17 -9.67 10.08 6.16
N PRO A 18 -8.90 9.82 7.24
CA PRO A 18 -7.70 10.57 7.58
C PRO A 18 -6.51 10.30 6.65
N PHE A 19 -6.63 9.38 5.69
CA PHE A 19 -5.60 9.10 4.69
C PHE A 19 -6.24 8.40 3.49
N SER A 20 -5.61 8.54 2.31
CA SER A 20 -6.01 7.80 1.12
C SER A 20 -5.41 6.38 1.11
N ILE A 21 -5.96 5.50 0.29
CA ILE A 21 -5.39 4.15 0.12
C ILE A 21 -3.96 4.22 -0.45
N SER A 22 -3.69 5.21 -1.32
CA SER A 22 -2.35 5.46 -1.81
C SER A 22 -1.34 5.85 -0.73
N ASP A 23 -1.80 6.42 0.39
CA ASP A 23 -0.91 6.78 1.50
C ASP A 23 -0.49 5.56 2.30
N ILE A 24 -1.38 4.57 2.45
CA ILE A 24 -1.04 3.25 3.01
C ILE A 24 0.08 2.63 2.18
N ALA A 25 -0.06 2.60 0.85
CA ALA A 25 0.97 2.03 -0.03
C ALA A 25 2.31 2.79 0.06
N ARG A 26 2.26 4.12 0.05
CA ARG A 26 3.45 4.98 0.21
C ARG A 26 4.13 4.82 1.55
N GLN A 27 3.38 4.53 2.61
CA GLN A 27 3.96 4.28 3.91
C GLN A 27 4.48 2.85 4.03
N ALA A 28 3.80 1.87 3.43
CA ALA A 28 4.23 0.48 3.41
C ALA A 28 5.62 0.32 2.80
N VAL A 29 5.92 0.99 1.68
CA VAL A 29 7.27 0.90 1.09
C VAL A 29 8.36 1.49 1.98
N LYS A 30 8.03 2.39 2.91
CA LYS A 30 8.99 2.87 3.92
C LYS A 30 9.36 1.77 4.92
N VAL A 31 8.44 0.83 5.17
CA VAL A 31 8.62 -0.35 6.05
C VAL A 31 9.29 -1.49 5.29
N LEU A 32 8.90 -1.72 4.03
CA LEU A 32 9.40 -2.82 3.19
C LEU A 32 10.88 -2.65 2.79
N GLY A 33 11.33 -1.42 2.59
CA GLY A 33 12.75 -1.10 2.32
C GLY A 33 12.95 -0.19 1.12
N ASP A 34 14.18 0.29 0.95
CA ASP A 34 14.50 1.36 -0.02
C ASP A 34 14.36 0.95 -1.49
N ASP A 35 14.43 -0.36 -1.79
CA ASP A 35 14.29 -0.90 -3.15
C ASP A 35 12.83 -1.14 -3.55
N TRP A 36 11.88 -0.86 -2.65
CA TRP A 36 10.45 -0.92 -2.93
C TRP A 36 9.91 0.44 -3.38
N HIS A 37 8.97 0.42 -4.31
CA HIS A 37 8.36 1.63 -4.87
C HIS A 37 6.85 1.60 -4.75
N ALA A 38 6.24 2.77 -4.58
CA ALA A 38 4.79 2.90 -4.52
C ALA A 38 4.29 4.03 -5.42
N GLU A 39 3.21 3.77 -6.15
CA GLU A 39 2.49 4.74 -6.96
C GLU A 39 1.05 4.87 -6.47
N SER A 40 0.49 6.07 -6.65
CA SER A 40 -0.93 6.30 -6.42
C SER A 40 -1.71 5.90 -7.66
N GLY A 41 -2.75 5.10 -7.49
CA GLY A 41 -3.78 4.95 -8.51
C GLY A 41 -4.61 6.23 -8.68
N TYR A 42 -5.62 6.16 -9.55
CA TYR A 42 -6.51 7.28 -9.84
C TYR A 42 -7.08 7.87 -8.54
N TRP A 43 -6.88 9.18 -8.35
CA TRP A 43 -7.45 9.93 -7.22
C TRP A 43 -7.05 9.40 -5.83
N GLY A 44 -6.02 8.56 -5.74
CA GLY A 44 -5.55 7.99 -4.47
C GLY A 44 -6.43 6.88 -3.89
N VAL A 45 -7.45 6.41 -4.63
CA VAL A 45 -8.36 5.35 -4.14
C VAL A 45 -7.72 3.96 -4.13
N THR A 46 -6.60 3.80 -4.83
CA THR A 46 -5.74 2.61 -4.78
C THR A 46 -4.29 3.02 -4.66
N GLY A 47 -3.45 2.09 -4.21
CA GLY A 47 -2.00 2.21 -4.24
C GLY A 47 -1.39 0.98 -4.92
N GLU A 48 -0.40 1.18 -5.76
CA GLU A 48 0.37 0.10 -6.36
C GLU A 48 1.76 0.07 -5.73
N ILE A 49 2.23 -1.11 -5.31
CA ILE A 49 3.55 -1.34 -4.75
C ILE A 49 4.32 -2.24 -5.71
N THR A 50 5.56 -1.88 -6.02
CA THR A 50 6.46 -2.66 -6.87
C THR A 50 7.64 -3.15 -6.05
N ALA A 51 7.86 -4.47 -6.07
CA ALA A 51 8.98 -5.14 -5.44
C ALA A 51 10.28 -5.00 -6.27
N PRO A 52 11.45 -5.25 -5.67
CA PRO A 52 12.75 -5.13 -6.37
C PRO A 52 12.89 -6.07 -7.58
N ASP A 53 12.21 -7.21 -7.57
CA ASP A 53 12.19 -8.19 -8.66
C ASP A 53 11.15 -7.85 -9.76
N GLY A 54 10.37 -6.78 -9.56
CA GLY A 54 9.34 -6.32 -10.48
C GLY A 54 7.95 -6.92 -10.23
N ALA A 55 7.72 -7.66 -9.14
CA ALA A 55 6.37 -8.06 -8.73
C ALA A 55 5.53 -6.83 -8.33
N HIS A 56 4.22 -6.87 -8.62
CA HIS A 56 3.31 -5.76 -8.37
C HIS A 56 2.23 -6.15 -7.37
N PHE A 57 1.91 -5.28 -6.42
CA PHE A 57 0.87 -5.47 -5.41
C PHE A 57 -0.09 -4.28 -5.43
N LEU A 58 -1.38 -4.54 -5.60
CA LEU A 58 -2.43 -3.54 -5.53
C LEU A 58 -3.00 -3.52 -4.11
N VAL A 59 -2.98 -2.34 -3.47
CA VAL A 59 -3.69 -2.03 -2.23
C VAL A 59 -4.97 -1.28 -2.62
N ALA A 60 -6.12 -1.81 -2.22
CA ALA A 60 -7.42 -1.27 -2.61
C ALA A 60 -8.49 -1.59 -1.56
N VAL A 61 -9.64 -0.93 -1.70
CA VAL A 61 -10.84 -1.24 -0.93
C VAL A 61 -11.87 -1.82 -1.90
N ASP A 62 -12.57 -2.86 -1.45
CA ASP A 62 -13.57 -3.55 -2.26
C ASP A 62 -14.94 -2.83 -2.20
N HIS A 63 -15.99 -3.46 -2.74
CA HIS A 63 -17.34 -2.91 -2.73
C HIS A 63 -18.05 -2.98 -1.37
N GLU A 64 -17.62 -3.87 -0.47
CA GLU A 64 -18.14 -4.00 0.90
C GLU A 64 -17.44 -3.03 1.87
N GLY A 65 -16.33 -2.43 1.43
CA GLY A 65 -15.55 -1.46 2.21
C GLY A 65 -14.32 -2.08 2.87
N ASP A 66 -13.97 -3.32 2.51
CA ASP A 66 -12.86 -4.05 3.09
C ASP A 66 -11.56 -3.73 2.35
N LEU A 67 -10.53 -3.42 3.13
CA LEU A 67 -9.18 -3.27 2.61
C LEU A 67 -8.67 -4.64 2.16
N TYR A 68 -7.99 -4.67 1.02
CA TYR A 68 -7.32 -5.86 0.52
C TYR A 68 -5.99 -5.55 -0.16
N VAL A 69 -5.12 -6.57 -0.22
CA VAL A 69 -3.92 -6.61 -1.04
C VAL A 69 -4.08 -7.69 -2.10
N HIS A 70 -3.78 -7.33 -3.34
CA HIS A 70 -3.81 -8.23 -4.48
C HIS A 70 -2.42 -8.31 -5.11
N ALA A 71 -1.80 -9.48 -5.12
CA ALA A 71 -0.55 -9.71 -5.85
C ALA A 71 -0.85 -9.95 -7.33
N ASN A 72 -0.33 -9.07 -8.19
CA ASN A 72 -0.40 -9.20 -9.64
C ASN A 72 0.92 -9.78 -10.14
N ASP A 73 1.08 -11.10 -10.01
CA ASP A 73 2.19 -11.81 -10.63
C ASP A 73 1.96 -11.86 -12.15
N ARG A 74 2.94 -11.32 -12.91
CA ARG A 74 2.93 -11.36 -14.37
C ARG A 74 3.18 -12.76 -14.94
N THR A 75 3.57 -13.72 -14.10
CA THR A 75 4.09 -15.03 -14.53
C THR A 75 3.15 -16.20 -14.25
N GLU A 76 2.34 -16.18 -13.20
CA GLU A 76 1.28 -17.18 -12.98
C GLU A 76 -0.04 -16.55 -12.49
N PRO A 77 -1.21 -17.14 -12.81
CA PRO A 77 -2.52 -16.64 -12.40
C PRO A 77 -2.80 -16.93 -10.93
N THR A 78 -1.79 -16.78 -10.07
CA THR A 78 -1.92 -16.96 -8.63
C THR A 78 -2.50 -15.68 -8.07
N PHE A 79 -3.83 -15.57 -8.14
CA PHE A 79 -4.61 -14.50 -7.52
C PHE A 79 -4.48 -14.59 -5.99
N LEU A 80 -3.37 -14.12 -5.43
CA LEU A 80 -3.24 -13.96 -3.98
C LEU A 80 -3.92 -12.66 -3.59
N LEU A 81 -5.11 -12.81 -3.00
CA LEU A 81 -5.97 -11.75 -2.53
C LEU A 81 -6.16 -11.94 -1.03
N GLU A 82 -5.59 -11.04 -0.24
CA GLU A 82 -5.71 -11.05 1.21
C GLU A 82 -6.58 -9.88 1.67
N TYR A 83 -7.62 -10.20 2.43
CA TYR A 83 -8.53 -9.24 3.03
C TYR A 83 -8.15 -8.98 4.48
N PHE A 84 -8.23 -7.71 4.89
CA PHE A 84 -7.90 -7.31 6.24
C PHE A 84 -9.16 -7.24 7.10
N ASP A 85 -9.56 -8.37 7.67
CA ASP A 85 -10.68 -8.41 8.62
C ASP A 85 -10.37 -7.52 9.85
N CYS A 86 -11.41 -6.86 10.38
CA CYS A 86 -11.31 -5.98 11.53
C CYS A 86 -10.23 -4.88 11.39
N THR A 87 -10.03 -4.39 10.16
CA THR A 87 -9.12 -3.28 9.86
C THR A 87 -9.92 -2.10 9.30
N SER A 88 -9.69 -0.91 9.84
CA SER A 88 -10.37 0.29 9.41
C SER A 88 -9.45 1.51 9.45
N ALA A 89 -9.89 2.61 8.85
CA ALA A 89 -9.15 3.87 8.92
C ALA A 89 -8.98 4.40 10.37
N LEU A 90 -9.78 3.91 11.34
CA LEU A 90 -9.69 4.29 12.75
C LEU A 90 -8.50 3.65 13.47
N ASP A 91 -7.94 2.57 12.94
CA ASP A 91 -6.74 1.94 13.50
C ASP A 91 -5.49 2.81 13.29
N GLY A 92 -5.61 3.82 12.42
CA GLY A 92 -4.54 4.75 12.11
C GLY A 92 -3.58 4.22 11.05
N LEU A 93 -2.94 5.16 10.36
CA LEU A 93 -2.15 4.86 9.17
C LEU A 93 -0.98 3.91 9.48
N ASP A 94 -0.33 4.07 10.63
CA ASP A 94 0.80 3.24 11.05
C ASP A 94 0.39 1.77 11.21
N GLU A 95 -0.70 1.49 11.92
CA GLU A 95 -1.16 0.12 12.16
C GLU A 95 -1.61 -0.57 10.87
N VAL A 96 -2.43 0.12 10.08
CA VAL A 96 -2.88 -0.38 8.77
C VAL A 96 -1.68 -0.65 7.85
N THR A 97 -0.70 0.25 7.84
CA THR A 97 0.52 0.08 7.07
C THR A 97 1.31 -1.16 7.49
N MET A 98 1.49 -1.36 8.79
CA MET A 98 2.24 -2.52 9.30
C MET A 98 1.56 -3.84 8.92
N ARG A 99 0.23 -3.90 8.96
CA ARG A 99 -0.53 -5.07 8.50
C ARG A 99 -0.32 -5.33 7.00
N VAL A 100 -0.45 -4.29 6.17
CA VAL A 100 -0.23 -4.39 4.73
C VAL A 100 1.20 -4.84 4.40
N ALA A 101 2.20 -4.23 5.03
CA ALA A 101 3.60 -4.60 4.81
C ALA A 101 3.88 -6.05 5.25
N ALA A 102 3.30 -6.51 6.35
CA ALA A 102 3.46 -7.88 6.81
C ALA A 102 2.89 -8.90 5.82
N VAL A 103 1.71 -8.63 5.25
CA VAL A 103 1.11 -9.49 4.20
C VAL A 103 1.97 -9.51 2.96
N ILE A 104 2.47 -8.38 2.50
CA ILE A 104 3.35 -8.32 1.31
C ILE A 104 4.64 -9.12 1.53
N LEU A 105 5.24 -9.06 2.73
CA LEU A 105 6.43 -9.84 3.07
C LEU A 105 6.18 -11.35 3.22
N ASP A 106 4.94 -11.77 3.46
CA ASP A 106 4.57 -13.19 3.47
C ASP A 106 4.37 -13.74 2.05
N ILE A 107 3.99 -12.87 1.11
CA ILE A 107 3.72 -13.21 -0.29
C ILE A 107 4.99 -13.13 -1.17
N ALA A 108 5.88 -12.16 -0.92
CA ALA A 108 7.07 -11.86 -1.72
C ALA A 108 8.30 -12.69 -1.30
#